data_AF-R4QSP0-F1
#
_entry.id   AF-R4QSP0-F1
#
_cell.length_a   1.000
_cell.length_b   1.000
_cell.length_c   1.000
_cell.angle_alpha   90.00
_cell.angle_beta   90.00
_cell.angle_gamma   90.00
#
_symmetry.space_group_name_H-M   'P 1'
#
loop_
_entity.id
_entity.type
_entity.pdbx_description
1 polymer ?
#
loop_
_entity_poly.entity_id
_entity_poly.type
_entity_poly.pdbx_seq_one_letter_code
_entity_poly.pdbx_strand_id
1 'polypeptide(L)'
;MLMIIWDAPKRQTNLAKHGLDFADLDEAFFLASVVVPAKAGRHMAIGRLADGTVAVVFAALGTQGVSVISMRPASARERSLL
;
A
#
# COMPACT_ATOMS: atom_id res chain seq x y z
N MET A 1 8.07 -3.50 15.63
CA MET A 1 8.00 -2.27 14.83
C MET A 1 8.42 -2.63 13.42
N LEU A 2 7.47 -2.60 12.49
CA LEU A 2 7.65 -2.88 11.08
C LEU A 2 8.22 -1.63 10.41
N MET A 3 9.32 -1.76 9.68
CA MET A 3 9.85 -0.65 8.89
C MET A 3 8.98 -0.45 7.64
N ILE A 4 8.37 0.72 7.48
CA ILE A 4 7.66 1.11 6.26
C ILE A 4 8.53 2.15 5.56
N ILE A 5 9.05 1.82 4.38
CA ILE A 5 9.91 2.71 3.61
C ILE A 5 9.40 2.90 2.20
N TRP A 6 9.94 3.90 1.50
CA TRP A 6 9.68 4.17 0.10
C TRP A 6 10.80 5.06 -0.45
N ASP A 7 10.97 5.05 -1.78
CA ASP A 7 11.82 6.03 -2.44
C ASP A 7 11.12 7.40 -2.45
N ALA A 8 11.80 8.46 -2.01
CA ALA A 8 11.21 9.80 -1.94
C ALA A 8 10.68 10.32 -3.30
N PRO A 9 11.38 10.16 -4.44
CA PRO A 9 10.83 10.54 -5.74
C PRO A 9 9.58 9.74 -6.13
N LYS A 10 9.48 8.49 -5.65
CA LYS A 10 8.33 7.62 -5.92
C LYS A 10 7.10 8.08 -5.15
N ARG A 11 7.26 8.44 -3.87
CA ARG A 11 6.20 9.04 -3.04
C ARG A 11 5.63 10.28 -3.73
N GLN A 12 6.49 11.21 -4.14
CA GLN A 12 6.03 12.46 -4.76
C GLN A 12 5.27 12.21 -6.06
N THR A 13 5.76 11.29 -6.90
CA THR A 13 5.09 10.94 -8.16
C THR A 13 3.75 10.25 -7.91
N ASN A 14 3.67 9.38 -6.90
CA ASN A 14 2.42 8.70 -6.55
C ASN A 14 1.38 9.69 -6.00
N LEU A 15 1.81 10.58 -5.10
CA LEU A 15 0.97 11.65 -4.55
C LEU A 15 0.40 12.54 -5.65
N ALA A 16 1.25 13.03 -6.56
CA ALA A 16 0.81 13.84 -7.69
C ALA A 16 -0.19 13.10 -8.61
N LYS A 17 -0.05 11.78 -8.77
CA LYS A 17 -0.88 10.97 -9.65
C LYS A 17 -2.20 10.52 -9.02
N HIS A 18 -2.20 10.24 -7.72
CA HIS A 18 -3.31 9.55 -7.05
C HIS A 18 -3.92 10.34 -5.88
N GLY A 19 -3.29 11.44 -5.46
CA GLY A 19 -3.75 12.24 -4.32
C GLY A 19 -3.61 11.54 -2.96
N LEU A 20 -2.84 10.46 -2.90
CA LEU A 20 -2.64 9.63 -1.71
C LEU A 20 -1.17 9.58 -1.34
N ASP A 21 -0.85 9.84 -0.08
CA ASP A 21 0.51 9.88 0.42
C ASP A 21 0.87 8.58 1.14
N PHE A 22 2.05 8.02 0.82
CA PHE A 22 2.58 6.85 1.51
C PHE A 22 2.80 7.09 3.00
N ALA A 23 3.02 8.35 3.40
CA ALA A 23 3.18 8.74 4.79
C ALA A 23 1.92 8.54 5.65
N ASP A 24 0.77 8.31 5.02
CA ASP A 24 -0.49 8.02 5.71
C ASP A 24 -0.62 6.53 6.09
N LEU A 25 0.36 5.69 5.72
CA LEU A 25 0.37 4.26 6.02
C LEU A 25 1.11 3.96 7.32
N ASP A 26 0.51 3.13 8.14
CA ASP A 26 1.09 2.60 9.38
C ASP A 26 0.94 1.08 9.47
N GLU A 27 1.44 0.49 10.56
CA GLU A 27 1.35 -0.97 10.78
C GLU A 27 -0.11 -1.44 10.87
N ALA A 28 -1.00 -0.62 11.44
CA ALA A 28 -2.40 -0.97 11.63
C ALA A 28 -3.13 -1.14 10.29
N PHE A 29 -2.83 -0.29 9.30
CA PHE A 29 -3.34 -0.45 7.94
C PHE A 29 -2.99 -1.83 7.37
N PHE A 30 -1.73 -2.25 7.46
CA PHE A 30 -1.30 -3.54 6.91
C PHE A 30 -1.93 -4.72 7.67
N LEU A 31 -2.02 -4.64 9.00
CA LEU A 31 -2.65 -5.67 9.83
C LEU A 31 -4.15 -5.84 9.54
N ALA A 32 -4.84 -4.75 9.20
CA ALA A 32 -6.26 -4.78 8.86
C ALA A 32 -6.55 -5.05 7.38
N SER A 33 -5.51 -5.14 6.54
CA SER A 33 -5.66 -5.30 5.10
C SER A 33 -5.78 -6.76 4.65
N VAL A 34 -6.48 -6.97 3.54
CA VAL A 34 -6.39 -8.22 2.78
C VAL A 34 -5.17 -8.14 1.87
N VAL A 35 -4.22 -9.07 2.04
CA VAL A 35 -2.99 -9.12 1.25
C VAL A 35 -3.09 -10.19 0.17
N VAL A 36 -2.93 -9.79 -1.10
CA VAL A 36 -2.93 -10.67 -2.26
C VAL A 36 -1.59 -10.62 -3.00
N PRO A 37 -1.18 -11.70 -3.70
CA PRO A 37 0.01 -11.66 -4.54
C PRO A 37 -0.17 -10.69 -5.72
N ALA A 38 0.91 -10.01 -6.08
CA ALA A 38 1.01 -9.17 -7.27
C ALA A 38 2.14 -9.66 -8.19
N LYS A 39 2.38 -8.94 -9.30
CA LYS A 39 3.39 -9.33 -10.29
C LYS A 39 4.82 -9.14 -9.75
N ALA A 40 5.73 -9.99 -10.21
CA ALA A 40 7.18 -9.88 -9.97
C ALA A 40 7.57 -9.85 -8.48
N GLY A 41 7.03 -10.79 -7.68
CA GLY A 41 7.39 -10.94 -6.27
C GLY A 41 6.89 -9.82 -5.35
N ARG A 42 5.88 -9.06 -5.81
CA ARG A 42 5.24 -7.99 -5.04
C ARG A 42 3.96 -8.49 -4.41
N HIS A 43 3.47 -7.72 -3.45
CA HIS A 43 2.20 -7.92 -2.79
C HIS A 43 1.32 -6.69 -2.93
N MET A 44 0.01 -6.88 -2.76
CA MET A 44 -0.95 -5.79 -2.70
C MET A 44 -1.78 -5.93 -1.43
N ALA A 45 -1.71 -4.92 -0.57
CA ALA A 45 -2.59 -4.74 0.58
C ALA A 45 -3.81 -3.94 0.14
N ILE A 46 -5.00 -4.49 0.37
CA ILE A 46 -6.27 -3.82 0.11
C ILE A 46 -6.91 -3.56 1.47
N GLY A 47 -7.15 -2.29 1.81
CA GLY A 47 -7.59 -1.89 3.13
C GLY A 47 -8.32 -0.56 3.12
N ARG A 48 -8.91 -0.19 4.26
CA ARG A 48 -9.62 1.07 4.45
C ARG A 48 -8.72 2.10 5.12
N LEU A 49 -8.75 3.32 4.61
CA LEU A 49 -8.32 4.54 5.30
C LEU A 49 -9.54 5.44 5.50
N ALA A 50 -9.38 6.57 6.19
CA ALA A 50 -10.48 7.51 6.46
C ALA A 50 -11.24 7.91 5.19
N ASP A 51 -10.52 8.12 4.09
CA ASP A 51 -11.07 8.63 2.82
C ASP A 51 -11.50 7.54 1.84
N GLY A 52 -11.52 6.26 2.28
CA GLY A 52 -12.06 5.15 1.51
C GLY A 52 -11.13 3.94 1.41
N THR A 53 -11.43 3.05 0.46
CA THR A 53 -10.65 1.82 0.25
C THR A 53 -9.49 2.07 -0.71
N VAL A 54 -8.29 1.71 -0.28
CA VAL A 54 -7.05 1.86 -1.05
C VAL A 54 -6.41 0.51 -1.34
N ALA A 55 -5.66 0.46 -2.43
CA ALA A 55 -4.81 -0.65 -2.81
C ALA A 55 -3.35 -0.17 -2.78
N VAL A 56 -2.54 -0.81 -1.95
CA VAL A 56 -1.13 -0.51 -1.72
C VAL A 56 -0.27 -1.64 -2.24
N VAL A 57 0.54 -1.39 -3.26
CA VAL A 57 1.52 -2.34 -3.77
C VAL A 57 2.82 -2.16 -3.01
N PHE A 58 3.37 -3.26 -2.49
CA PHE A 58 4.62 -3.26 -1.73
C PHE A 58 5.48 -4.49 -2.01
N ALA A 59 6.75 -4.43 -1.61
CA ALA A 59 7.65 -5.57 -1.52
C ALA A 59 8.06 -5.79 -0.07
N ALA A 60 8.26 -7.04 0.34
CA ALA A 60 8.79 -7.36 1.67
C ALA A 60 10.29 -7.05 1.75
N LEU A 61 10.73 -6.51 2.88
CA LEU A 61 12.14 -6.30 3.23
C LEU A 61 12.58 -7.37 4.22
N GLY A 62 12.66 -8.60 3.74
CA GLY A 62 12.84 -9.77 4.61
C GLY A 62 11.76 -9.81 5.70
N THR A 63 12.19 -9.90 6.95
CA THR A 63 11.31 -9.86 8.14
C THR A 63 11.25 -8.50 8.81
N GLN A 64 11.94 -7.50 8.25
CA GLN A 64 12.13 -6.19 8.90
C GLN A 64 11.00 -5.21 8.57
N GLY A 65 10.38 -5.34 7.39
CA GLY A 65 9.53 -4.28 6.89
C GLY A 65 8.92 -4.49 5.52
N VAL A 66 8.36 -3.41 4.99
CA VAL A 66 7.79 -3.30 3.64
C VAL A 66 8.34 -2.06 2.94
N SER A 67 8.57 -2.19 1.64
CA SER A 67 8.87 -1.07 0.74
C SER A 67 7.63 -0.77 -0.10
N VAL A 68 7.04 0.41 0.09
CA VAL A 68 5.84 0.86 -0.60
C VAL A 68 6.20 1.34 -2.01
N ILE A 69 5.48 0.81 -3.00
CA ILE A 69 5.73 1.04 -4.42
C ILE A 69 4.63 1.90 -5.04
N SER A 70 3.37 1.69 -4.65
CA SER A 70 2.23 2.44 -5.16
C SER A 70 1.07 2.40 -4.18
N MET A 71 0.28 3.47 -4.17
CA MET A 71 -0.93 3.61 -3.38
C MET A 71 -1.97 4.32 -4.24
N ARG A 72 -3.15 3.71 -4.37
CA ARG A 72 -4.24 4.27 -5.17
C ARG A 72 -5.60 3.87 -4.61
N PRO A 73 -6.68 4.54 -5.01
CA PRO A 73 -8.02 4.03 -4.75
C PRO A 73 -8.18 2.59 -5.28
N ALA A 74 -8.81 1.75 -4.48
CA ALA A 74 -9.14 0.39 -4.88
C ALA A 74 -10.27 0.41 -5.92
N SER A 75 -10.13 -0.41 -6.94
CA SER A 75 -11.16 -0.67 -7.96
C SER A 75 -12.34 -1.43 -7.36
N ALA A 76 -13.48 -1.49 -8.07
CA ALA A 76 -14.64 -2.24 -7.60
C ALA A 76 -14.33 -3.72 -7.31
N ARG A 77 -13.50 -4.36 -8.15
CA ARG A 77 -13.05 -5.76 -7.96
C ARG A 77 -12.12 -5.92 -6.77
N GLU A 78 -11.28 -4.94 -6.49
CA GLU A 78 -10.42 -4.97 -5.30
C GLU A 78 -11.26 -4.77 -4.03
N ARG A 79 -12.23 -3.86 -4.06
CA ARG A 79 -13.15 -3.60 -2.94
C ARG A 79 -14.01 -4.80 -2.57
N SER A 80 -14.37 -5.66 -3.52
CA SER A 80 -15.15 -6.88 -3.24
C SER A 80 -14.37 -7.96 -2.49
N LEU A 81 -13.09 -7.74 -2.18
CA LEU A 81 -12.27 -8.64 -1.36
C LEU A 81 -12.34 -8.30 0.14
N LEU A 82 -12.95 -7.18 0.51
CA LEU A 82 -13.20 -6.75 1.90
C LEU A 82 -14.63 -7.11 2.33
#